data_AF-A0A8X8H0F1-F1
#
_entry.id   AF-A0A8X8H0F1-F1
#
_cell.length_a   1.000
_cell.length_b   1.000
_cell.length_c   1.000
_cell.angle_alpha   90.00
_cell.angle_beta   90.00
_cell.angle_gamma   90.00
#
_symmetry.space_group_name_H-M   'P 1'
#
loop_
_entity.id
_entity.type
_entity.pdbx_description
1 polymer ?
#
loop_
_entity_poly.entity_id
_entity_poly.type
_entity_poly.pdbx_seq_one_letter_code
_entity_poly.pdbx_strand_id
1 'polypeptide(L)'
;MITAKEIDRFEEDHGIGRTRSVGPGAPLKYDWDGFYIAVLKRIYSNGFPARQRDLVVEMQEWFIANSAEGDAPDESTIRRRIQAVWKELNPA
;
A
#
# COMPACT_ATOMS: atom_id res chain seq x y z
N MET A 1 18.05 -18.92 -7.97
CA MET A 1 16.63 -18.62 -7.66
C MET A 1 16.58 -18.45 -6.16
N ILE A 2 16.13 -17.31 -5.64
CA ILE A 2 16.06 -17.09 -4.18
C ILE A 2 14.82 -17.85 -3.68
N THR A 3 15.02 -18.73 -2.70
CA THR A 3 13.95 -19.51 -2.09
C THR A 3 13.18 -18.67 -1.08
N ALA A 4 11.91 -19.02 -0.82
CA ALA A 4 11.11 -18.33 0.20
C ALA A 4 11.79 -18.31 1.58
N LYS A 5 12.52 -19.38 1.91
CA LYS A 5 13.28 -19.48 3.16
C LYS A 5 14.50 -18.54 3.22
N GLU A 6 15.13 -18.29 2.07
CA GLU A 6 16.22 -17.30 1.99
C GLU A 6 15.68 -15.87 2.11
N ILE A 7 14.46 -15.61 1.62
CA ILE A 7 13.77 -14.33 1.81
C ILE A 7 13.41 -14.14 3.30
N ASP A 8 12.80 -15.12 3.95
CA ASP A 8 12.45 -15.05 5.38
C ASP A 8 13.67 -14.79 6.27
N ARG A 9 14.78 -15.50 6.00
CA ARG A 9 16.03 -15.32 6.75
C ARG A 9 16.63 -13.95 6.52
N PHE A 10 16.59 -13.45 5.30
CA PHE A 10 17.07 -12.10 4.97
C PHE A 10 16.20 -11.02 5.64
N GLU A 11 14.89 -11.22 5.66
CA GLU A 11 13.93 -10.38 6.36
C GLU A 11 14.16 -10.34 7.88
N GLU A 12 14.52 -11.47 8.49
CA GLU A 12 14.85 -11.56 9.92
C GLU A 12 16.20 -10.90 10.26
N ASP A 13 17.25 -11.19 9.49
CA ASP A 13 18.63 -10.71 9.75
C ASP A 13 18.78 -9.19 9.57
N HIS A 14 17.97 -8.60 8.69
CA HIS A 14 17.98 -7.16 8.40
C HIS A 14 16.78 -6.41 9.00
N GLY A 15 15.87 -7.09 9.71
CA GLY A 15 14.65 -6.48 10.23
C GLY A 15 13.71 -5.94 9.14
N ILE A 16 13.79 -6.53 7.95
CA ILE A 16 13.03 -6.15 6.74
C ILE A 16 11.73 -6.98 6.60
N GLY A 17 11.46 -7.92 7.51
CA GLY A 17 10.18 -8.65 7.55
C GLY A 17 9.00 -7.72 7.72
N ARG A 18 7.78 -8.18 7.36
CA ARG A 18 6.50 -7.45 7.47
C ARG A 18 6.35 -6.80 8.85
N THR A 19 6.90 -5.60 9.01
CA THR A 19 6.87 -4.87 10.26
C THR A 19 5.44 -4.40 10.45
N ARG A 20 4.67 -5.14 11.24
CA ARG A 20 3.82 -4.49 12.23
C ARG A 20 4.79 -3.73 13.12
N SER A 21 5.09 -2.49 12.78
CA SER A 21 5.98 -1.62 13.54
C SER A 21 5.41 -1.47 14.96
N VAL A 22 5.90 -2.26 15.91
CA VAL A 22 5.65 -2.09 17.34
C VAL A 22 6.89 -1.41 17.93
N GLY A 23 7.06 -0.14 17.56
CA GLY A 23 7.90 0.84 18.27
C GLY A 23 7.00 1.85 18.97
N PRO A 24 7.50 2.69 19.91
CA PRO A 24 6.67 3.51 20.78
C PRO A 24 5.98 4.63 19.99
N GLY A 25 4.75 4.35 19.60
CA GLY A 25 3.84 5.16 18.82
C GLY A 25 2.76 4.20 18.37
N ALA A 26 1.51 4.40 18.83
CA ALA A 26 0.43 3.46 18.59
C ALA A 26 0.39 2.99 17.12
N PRO A 27 0.11 1.70 16.86
CA PRO A 27 -0.01 1.22 15.49
C PRO A 27 -0.98 2.11 14.73
N LEU A 28 -0.53 2.67 13.61
CA LEU A 28 -1.39 3.48 12.75
C LEU A 28 -2.63 2.65 12.42
N LYS A 29 -3.82 3.24 12.58
CA LYS A 29 -5.10 2.55 12.34
C LYS A 29 -5.15 1.86 10.97
N TYR A 30 -4.40 2.37 9.99
CA TYR A 30 -4.34 1.87 8.63
C TYR A 30 -2.90 1.70 8.16
N ASP A 31 -2.66 0.62 7.41
CA ASP A 31 -1.38 0.31 6.77
C ASP A 31 -1.15 1.21 5.54
N TRP A 32 -0.71 2.44 5.79
CA TRP A 32 -0.43 3.42 4.73
C TRP A 32 0.82 3.08 3.92
N ASP A 33 1.80 2.43 4.53
CA ASP A 33 3.03 2.03 3.85
C ASP A 33 2.74 0.88 2.86
N GLY A 34 1.99 -0.13 3.31
CA GLY A 34 1.47 -1.19 2.44
C GLY A 34 0.59 -0.65 1.32
N PHE A 35 -0.22 0.38 1.60
CA PHE A 35 -1.03 1.06 0.58
C PHE A 35 -0.16 1.66 -0.53
N TYR A 36 0.92 2.37 -0.21
CA TYR A 36 1.79 2.95 -1.24
C TYR A 36 2.52 1.88 -2.07
N ILE A 37 2.93 0.77 -1.43
CA ILE A 37 3.49 -0.40 -2.13
C ILE A 37 2.45 -1.00 -3.09
N ALA A 38 1.19 -1.14 -2.66
CA ALA A 38 0.11 -1.66 -3.49
C ALA A 38 -0.17 -0.75 -4.69
N VAL A 39 -0.22 0.58 -4.48
CA VAL A 39 -0.35 1.56 -5.56
C VAL A 39 0.79 1.41 -6.58
N LEU A 40 2.04 1.36 -6.11
CA LEU A 40 3.20 1.23 -7.00
C LEU A 40 3.17 -0.08 -7.79
N LYS A 41 2.89 -1.21 -7.12
CA LYS A 41 2.78 -2.52 -7.76
C LYS A 41 1.68 -2.55 -8.82
N ARG A 42 0.53 -1.94 -8.52
CA ARG A 42 -0.60 -1.80 -9.45
C ARG A 42 -0.19 -1.00 -10.68
N ILE A 43 0.38 0.19 -10.48
CA ILE A 43 0.79 1.07 -11.59
C ILE A 43 1.86 0.40 -12.45
N TYR A 44 2.83 -0.27 -11.84
CA TYR A 44 3.88 -0.98 -12.55
C TYR A 44 3.33 -2.15 -13.39
N SER A 45 2.36 -2.89 -12.86
CA SER A 45 1.82 -4.10 -13.52
C SER A 45 0.77 -3.79 -14.58
N ASN A 46 -0.10 -2.81 -14.31
CA ASN A 46 -1.29 -2.52 -15.14
C ASN A 46 -1.17 -1.19 -15.91
N GLY A 47 -0.04 -0.50 -15.79
CA GLY A 47 0.13 0.86 -16.28
C GLY A 47 -0.61 1.89 -15.43
N PHE A 48 -0.52 3.15 -15.85
CA PHE A 48 -1.18 4.24 -15.16
C PHE A 48 -2.70 4.22 -15.44
N PRO A 49 -3.57 4.39 -14.42
CA PRO A 49 -5.01 4.36 -14.61
C PRO A 49 -5.49 5.47 -15.53
N ALA A 50 -6.57 5.24 -16.29
CA ALA A 50 -7.19 6.28 -17.12
C ALA A 50 -7.88 7.36 -16.28
N ARG A 51 -8.43 7.00 -15.11
CA ARG A 51 -9.07 7.94 -14.19
C ARG A 51 -8.60 7.73 -12.77
N GLN A 52 -8.42 8.83 -12.04
CA GLN A 52 -8.05 8.80 -10.62
C GLN A 52 -9.05 8.02 -9.78
N ARG A 53 -10.34 8.14 -10.07
CA ARG A 53 -11.40 7.42 -9.36
C ARG A 53 -11.22 5.90 -9.42
N ASP A 54 -10.74 5.37 -10.54
CA ASP A 54 -10.58 3.93 -10.70
C ASP A 54 -9.51 3.40 -9.72
N LEU A 55 -8.40 4.14 -9.58
CA LEU A 55 -7.37 3.83 -8.58
C LEU A 55 -7.87 3.98 -7.14
N VAL A 56 -8.76 4.95 -6.87
CA VAL A 56 -9.36 5.13 -5.53
C VAL A 56 -10.20 3.91 -5.15
N VAL A 57 -11.06 3.43 -6.06
CA VAL A 57 -11.90 2.25 -5.82
C VAL A 57 -11.05 1.00 -5.61
N GLU A 58 -10.06 0.76 -6.48
CA GLU A 58 -9.16 -0.39 -6.35
C GLU A 58 -8.41 -0.41 -5.00
N MET A 59 -7.94 0.76 -4.53
CA MET A 59 -7.21 0.81 -3.26
C MET A 59 -8.13 0.76 -2.03
N GLN A 60 -9.38 1.16 -2.16
CA GLN A 60 -10.38 0.95 -1.12
C GLN A 60 -10.68 -0.55 -0.96
N GLU A 61 -10.84 -1.27 -2.07
CA GLU A 61 -10.97 -2.74 -2.07
C GLU A 61 -9.72 -3.41 -1.49
N TRP A 62 -8.53 -2.90 -1.81
CA TRP A 62 -7.28 -3.38 -1.22
C TRP A 62 -7.26 -3.23 0.30
N PHE A 63 -7.72 -2.09 0.84
CA PHE A 63 -7.81 -1.89 2.29
C PHE A 63 -8.76 -2.90 2.95
N ILE A 64 -9.93 -3.12 2.37
CA ILE A 64 -10.90 -4.11 2.87
C ILE A 64 -10.28 -5.52 2.85
N ALA A 65 -9.56 -5.87 1.78
CA ALA A 65 -8.92 -7.19 1.65
C ALA A 65 -7.70 -7.40 2.56
N ASN A 66 -6.98 -6.33 2.92
CA ASN A 66 -5.74 -6.39 3.71
C ASN A 66 -5.96 -6.03 5.20
N SER A 67 -7.15 -5.55 5.57
CA SER A 67 -7.56 -5.26 6.94
C SER A 67 -8.13 -6.50 7.62
N ALA A 68 -7.74 -6.76 8.88
CA ALA A 68 -8.24 -7.90 9.65
C ALA A 68 -9.76 -7.85 9.85
N GLU A 69 -10.33 -6.65 9.92
CA GLU A 69 -11.76 -6.40 10.18
C GLU A 69 -12.51 -5.91 8.92
N GLY A 70 -11.84 -5.87 7.76
CA GLY A 70 -12.40 -5.25 6.56
C GLY A 70 -12.59 -3.73 6.66
N ASP A 71 -12.00 -3.08 7.66
CA ASP A 71 -12.06 -1.62 7.84
C ASP A 71 -11.20 -0.94 6.77
N ALA A 72 -11.76 0.08 6.12
CA ALA A 72 -11.08 0.93 5.16
C ALA A 72 -11.24 2.40 5.57
N PRO A 73 -10.21 3.24 5.35
CA PRO A 73 -10.37 4.68 5.52
C PRO A 73 -11.45 5.24 4.59
N ASP A 74 -12.02 6.39 4.97
CA ASP A 74 -12.96 7.10 4.10
C ASP A 74 -12.36 7.37 2.71
N GLU A 75 -13.21 7.28 1.69
CA GLU A 75 -12.82 7.49 0.29
C GLU A 75 -12.12 8.83 0.07
N SER A 76 -12.55 9.88 0.79
CA SER A 76 -11.92 11.21 0.75
C SER A 76 -10.46 11.20 1.22
N THR A 77 -10.14 10.40 2.23
CA THR A 77 -8.79 10.22 2.77
C THR A 77 -7.90 9.48 1.78
N ILE A 78 -8.42 8.39 1.20
CA ILE A 78 -7.73 7.60 0.17
C ILE A 78 -7.46 8.47 -1.06
N ARG A 79 -8.49 9.17 -1.54
CA ARG A 79 -8.42 10.08 -2.69
C ARG A 79 -7.36 11.16 -2.51
N ARG A 80 -7.29 11.80 -1.34
CA ARG A 80 -6.28 12.84 -1.06
C ARG A 80 -4.85 12.31 -1.21
N ARG A 81 -4.58 11.10 -0.71
CA ARG A 81 -3.26 10.46 -0.84
C ARG A 81 -2.96 10.06 -2.29
N ILE A 82 -3.95 9.50 -2.99
CA ILE A 82 -3.81 9.19 -4.42
C ILE A 82 -3.57 10.46 -5.22
N GLN A 83 -4.21 11.58 -4.88
CA GLN A 83 -4.01 12.86 -5.57
C GLN A 83 -2.57 13.35 -5.50
N ALA A 84 -1.88 13.14 -4.36
CA ALA A 84 -0.46 13.46 -4.25
C ALA A 84 0.38 12.65 -5.24
N VAL A 85 0.17 11.32 -5.29
CA VAL A 85 0.84 10.44 -6.26
C VAL A 85 0.49 10.81 -7.70
N TRP A 86 -0.78 11.12 -7.95
CA TRP A 86 -1.29 11.46 -9.28
C TRP A 86 -0.64 12.71 -9.85
N LYS A 87 -0.43 13.75 -9.03
CA LYS A 87 0.23 14.99 -9.49
C LYS A 87 1.69 14.79 -9.88
N GLU A 88 2.39 13.86 -9.23
CA GLU A 88 3.80 13.58 -9.55
C GLU A 88 3.95 12.67 -10.76
N LEU A 89 3.05 11.69 -10.92
CA LEU A 89 3.17 10.65 -11.96
C LEU A 89 2.42 10.95 -13.25
N ASN A 90 1.39 11.80 -13.20
CA ASN A 90 0.66 12.23 -14.38
C ASN A 90 1.06 13.67 -14.72
N PRO A 91 2.11 13.87 -15.52
CA PRO A 91 2.41 15.19 -16.07
C PRO A 91 1.22 15.57 -16.96
N ALA A 92 0.42 16.52 -16.49
CA ALA A 92 -0.45 17.28 -17.37
C ALA A 92 0.40 18.01 -18.41
#